data_AF-A0A965CQD9-F1
#
_entry.id   AF-A0A965CQD9-F1
#
_cell.length_a   1.000
_cell.length_b   1.000
_cell.length_c   1.000
_cell.angle_alpha   90.00
_cell.angle_beta   90.00
_cell.angle_gamma   90.00
#
_symmetry.space_group_name_H-M   'P 1'
#
loop_
_entity.id
_entity.type
_entity.pdbx_description
1 polymer ?
#
loop_
_entity_poly.entity_id
_entity_poly.type
_entity_poly.pdbx_seq_one_letter_code
_entity_poly.pdbx_strand_id
1 'polypeptide(L)'
;MQRNRILYALGISAFIIILGYALLRELDRNQAQISNSISGVITATPAAGAGIVKTDNAYLLLFEPGSSYPVATKVINPFLPPTTFFIGQEDASKPLKGPFRLLILSDKDGNPDNPARGEVIGALTPPLELGTEAFEYLLDRPFRGYPKELMEARRNDPETNISGTVDVSPKFKDLVAAGDRLVIMLFDPELARPVAFRILENIQFPLDFKIGAADAMPGAQLKGPFSLRILTDKNNQPFESAPGELIVRSAEALPLGSRGLSFILDQEYRR
;
A
#
# COMPACT_ATOMS: atom_id res chain seq x y z
N MET A 1 70.87 -11.67 8.52
CA MET A 1 69.82 -12.03 7.53
C MET A 1 68.66 -12.88 8.11
N GLN A 2 68.88 -13.78 9.07
CA GLN A 2 67.82 -14.64 9.64
C GLN A 2 66.70 -13.89 10.41
N ARG A 3 67.04 -12.83 11.16
CA ARG A 3 66.09 -12.08 11.99
C ARG A 3 64.99 -11.36 11.19
N ASN A 4 65.35 -10.82 10.02
CA ASN A 4 64.38 -10.18 9.12
C ASN A 4 63.45 -11.22 8.49
N ARG A 5 63.95 -12.42 8.16
CA ARG A 5 63.12 -13.52 7.63
C ARG A 5 62.04 -13.97 8.63
N ILE A 6 62.35 -13.99 9.93
CA ILE A 6 61.38 -14.34 10.98
C ILE A 6 60.29 -13.27 11.11
N LEU A 7 60.67 -11.98 11.06
CA LEU A 7 59.71 -10.88 11.08
C LEU A 7 58.79 -10.88 9.84
N TYR A 8 59.33 -11.14 8.66
CA TYR A 8 58.52 -11.28 7.45
C TYR A 8 57.60 -12.50 7.50
N ALA A 9 58.09 -13.65 8.00
CA ALA A 9 57.28 -14.85 8.16
C ALA A 9 56.11 -14.61 9.15
N LEU A 10 56.38 -13.98 10.30
CA LEU A 10 55.34 -13.61 11.27
C LEU A 10 54.33 -12.62 10.67
N GLY A 11 54.79 -11.61 9.93
CA GLY A 11 53.91 -10.65 9.25
C GLY A 11 53.01 -11.31 8.22
N ILE A 12 53.55 -12.22 7.39
CA ILE A 12 52.78 -12.98 6.40
C ILE A 12 51.77 -13.91 7.09
N SER A 13 52.18 -14.64 8.13
CA SER A 13 51.28 -15.51 8.89
C SER A 13 50.13 -14.71 9.53
N ALA A 14 50.44 -13.56 10.14
CA ALA A 14 49.42 -12.69 10.73
C ALA A 14 48.46 -12.16 9.66
N PHE A 15 48.97 -11.75 8.49
CA PHE A 15 48.14 -11.29 7.38
C PHE A 15 47.21 -12.40 6.87
N ILE A 16 47.70 -13.63 6.69
CA ILE A 16 46.89 -14.77 6.25
C ILE A 16 45.77 -15.07 7.25
N ILE A 17 46.06 -15.03 8.55
CA ILE A 17 45.06 -15.26 9.61
C ILE A 17 43.98 -14.18 9.57
N ILE A 18 44.36 -12.91 9.45
CA ILE A 18 43.40 -11.78 9.39
C ILE A 18 42.54 -11.89 8.12
N LEU A 19 43.16 -12.20 6.98
CA LEU A 19 42.45 -12.35 5.70
C LEU A 19 41.46 -13.53 5.76
N GLY A 20 41.86 -14.67 6.31
CA GLY A 20 40.99 -15.82 6.51
C GLY A 20 39.80 -15.50 7.42
N TYR A 21 40.04 -14.80 8.53
CA TYR A 21 38.96 -14.36 9.43
C TYR A 21 38.00 -13.37 8.75
N ALA A 22 38.52 -12.42 7.97
CA ALA A 22 37.70 -11.46 7.23
C ALA A 22 36.81 -12.15 6.18
N LEU A 23 37.35 -13.15 5.46
CA LEU A 23 36.60 -13.94 4.49
C LEU A 23 35.50 -14.77 5.15
N LEU A 24 35.79 -15.44 6.27
CA LEU A 24 34.78 -16.19 7.02
C LEU A 24 33.65 -15.28 7.49
N ARG A 25 33.99 -14.10 8.04
CA ARG A 25 32.99 -13.13 8.47
C ARG A 25 32.13 -12.61 7.32
N GLU A 26 32.72 -12.43 6.13
CA GLU A 26 32.00 -12.02 4.94
C GLU A 26 31.06 -13.14 4.43
N LEU A 27 31.50 -14.39 4.47
CA LEU A 27 30.67 -15.55 4.18
C LEU A 27 29.49 -15.65 5.14
N ASP A 28 29.72 -15.52 6.45
CA ASP A 28 28.66 -15.54 7.46
C ASP A 28 27.67 -14.39 7.24
N ARG A 29 28.17 -13.20 6.89
CA ARG A 29 27.31 -12.04 6.58
C ARG A 29 26.45 -12.30 5.35
N ASN A 30 27.03 -12.84 4.28
CA ASN A 30 26.28 -13.16 3.07
C ASN A 30 25.24 -14.26 3.33
N GLN A 31 25.60 -15.30 4.09
CA GLN A 31 24.68 -16.36 4.49
C GLN A 31 23.52 -15.81 5.35
N ALA A 32 23.81 -14.88 6.26
CA ALA A 32 22.82 -14.20 7.07
C ALA A 32 21.91 -13.31 6.21
N GLN A 33 22.45 -12.59 5.23
CA GLN A 33 21.67 -11.76 4.32
C GLN A 33 20.73 -12.61 3.46
N ILE A 34 21.22 -13.73 2.92
CA ILE A 34 20.42 -14.66 2.12
C ILE A 34 19.31 -15.27 2.97
N SER A 35 19.64 -15.87 4.11
CA SER A 35 18.64 -16.53 4.99
C SER A 35 17.56 -15.59 5.53
N ASN A 36 17.83 -14.28 5.57
CA ASN A 36 16.89 -13.27 6.04
C ASN A 36 16.30 -12.40 4.91
N SER A 37 16.39 -12.85 3.65
CA SER A 37 15.83 -12.13 2.50
C SER A 37 15.18 -13.05 1.47
N ILE A 38 14.36 -12.46 0.61
CA ILE A 38 13.90 -13.07 -0.63
C ILE A 38 14.70 -12.43 -1.77
N SER A 39 15.27 -13.24 -2.65
CA SER A 39 16.11 -12.77 -3.74
C SER A 39 15.78 -13.43 -5.08
N GLY A 40 16.11 -12.74 -6.17
CA GLY A 40 15.74 -13.21 -7.49
C GLY A 40 16.01 -12.21 -8.61
N VAL A 41 15.27 -12.36 -9.71
CA VAL A 41 15.35 -11.50 -10.90
C VAL A 41 13.96 -10.95 -11.22
N ILE A 42 13.87 -9.65 -11.41
CA ILE A 42 12.69 -8.96 -11.94
C ILE A 42 12.81 -8.96 -13.47
N THR A 43 11.80 -9.49 -14.13
CA THR A 43 11.62 -9.44 -15.59
C THR A 43 10.35 -8.69 -15.94
N ALA A 44 10.18 -8.34 -17.22
CA ALA A 44 8.97 -7.70 -17.70
C ALA A 44 8.55 -8.33 -19.04
N THR A 45 7.24 -8.44 -19.27
CA THR A 45 6.73 -8.76 -20.60
C THR A 45 7.10 -7.65 -21.59
N PRO A 46 7.20 -7.91 -22.91
CA PRO A 46 7.51 -6.86 -23.88
C PRO A 46 6.59 -5.64 -23.79
N ALA A 47 5.30 -5.87 -23.54
CA ALA A 47 4.31 -4.79 -23.40
C ALA A 47 4.50 -3.97 -22.11
N ALA A 48 4.77 -4.62 -20.98
CA ALA A 48 5.02 -3.92 -19.72
C ALA A 48 6.38 -3.21 -19.73
N GLY A 49 7.41 -3.87 -20.25
CA GLY A 49 8.77 -3.34 -20.34
C GLY A 49 8.87 -2.07 -21.20
N ALA A 50 8.02 -1.92 -22.21
CA ALA A 50 7.98 -0.71 -23.04
C ALA A 50 7.61 0.58 -22.25
N GLY A 51 6.94 0.45 -21.10
CA GLY A 51 6.61 1.57 -20.22
C GLY A 51 7.72 1.96 -19.24
N ILE A 52 8.70 1.08 -19.02
CA ILE A 52 9.77 1.26 -18.04
C ILE A 52 10.94 2.01 -18.70
N VAL A 53 11.43 3.05 -18.04
CA VAL A 53 12.67 3.74 -18.41
C VAL A 53 13.68 3.67 -17.29
N LYS A 54 14.98 3.75 -17.62
CA LYS A 54 16.10 3.53 -16.67
C LYS A 54 16.04 4.38 -15.40
N THR A 55 15.43 5.56 -15.48
CA THR A 55 15.31 6.50 -14.35
C THR A 55 14.17 6.16 -13.40
N ASP A 56 13.29 5.23 -13.77
CA ASP A 56 12.20 4.78 -12.92
C ASP A 56 12.74 4.09 -11.66
N ASN A 57 11.92 4.12 -10.62
CA ASN A 57 12.09 3.31 -9.43
C ASN A 57 11.41 1.95 -9.64
N ALA A 58 11.90 0.91 -8.96
CA ALA A 58 11.09 -0.25 -8.63
C ALA A 58 10.87 -0.30 -7.12
N TYR A 59 9.61 -0.32 -6.70
CA TYR A 59 9.23 -0.58 -5.31
C TYR A 59 9.02 -2.07 -5.13
N LEU A 60 9.77 -2.64 -4.19
CA LEU A 60 9.60 -3.99 -3.71
C LEU A 60 8.94 -3.90 -2.34
N LEU A 61 7.78 -4.53 -2.24
CA LEU A 61 6.90 -4.43 -1.08
C LEU A 61 6.67 -5.85 -0.54
N LEU A 62 7.07 -6.10 0.71
CA LEU A 62 6.76 -7.36 1.40
C LEU A 62 5.58 -7.17 2.34
N PHE A 63 4.62 -8.07 2.26
CA PHE A 63 3.41 -8.08 3.07
C PHE A 63 3.36 -9.36 3.91
N GLU A 64 2.98 -9.24 5.18
CA GLU A 64 2.51 -10.40 5.93
C GLU A 64 1.20 -10.92 5.30
N PRO A 65 0.94 -12.24 5.28
CA PRO A 65 -0.32 -12.79 4.81
C PRO A 65 -1.52 -12.18 5.57
N GLY A 66 -2.48 -11.63 4.83
CA GLY A 66 -3.65 -10.94 5.39
C GLY A 66 -3.39 -9.48 5.79
N SER A 67 -2.14 -9.01 5.78
CA SER A 67 -1.83 -7.59 5.95
C SER A 67 -2.07 -6.82 4.67
N SER A 68 -2.41 -5.54 4.84
CA SER A 68 -2.72 -4.60 3.77
C SER A 68 -1.64 -3.56 3.53
N TYR A 69 -0.64 -3.53 4.42
CA TYR A 69 0.49 -2.61 4.39
C TYR A 69 1.80 -3.40 4.40
N PRO A 70 2.82 -2.91 3.67
CA PRO A 70 4.10 -3.59 3.62
C PRO A 70 4.80 -3.51 4.98
N VAL A 71 5.42 -4.62 5.38
CA VAL A 71 6.29 -4.72 6.56
C VAL A 71 7.75 -4.43 6.23
N ALA A 72 8.12 -4.55 4.96
CA ALA A 72 9.41 -4.15 4.42
C ALA A 72 9.21 -3.48 3.05
N THR A 73 9.96 -2.42 2.79
CA THR A 73 9.91 -1.69 1.54
C THR A 73 11.33 -1.40 1.08
N LYS A 74 11.61 -1.74 -0.18
CA LYS A 74 12.87 -1.42 -0.82
C LYS A 74 12.63 -0.71 -2.15
N VAL A 75 13.48 0.26 -2.45
CA VAL A 75 13.48 0.97 -3.72
C VAL A 75 14.75 0.64 -4.49
N ILE A 76 14.60 0.23 -5.75
CA ILE A 76 15.71 0.04 -6.68
C ILE A 76 15.69 1.18 -7.70
N ASN A 77 16.79 1.91 -7.80
CA ASN A 77 17.05 2.91 -8.83
C ASN A 77 18.56 2.89 -9.17
N PRO A 78 18.96 2.85 -10.46
CA PRO A 78 18.10 2.81 -11.66
C PRO A 78 17.40 1.47 -11.84
N PHE A 79 16.22 1.48 -12.47
CA PHE A 79 15.45 0.28 -12.75
C PHE A 79 15.31 0.02 -14.26
N LEU A 80 15.80 -1.13 -14.71
CA LEU A 80 15.63 -1.58 -16.10
C LEU A 80 15.69 -3.11 -16.18
N PRO A 81 14.55 -3.82 -16.28
CA PRO A 81 14.53 -5.28 -16.37
C PRO A 81 15.33 -5.83 -17.57
N PRO A 82 16.01 -6.98 -17.43
CA PRO A 82 16.11 -7.79 -16.21
C PRO A 82 17.00 -7.15 -15.14
N THR A 83 16.56 -7.20 -13.88
CA THR A 83 17.32 -6.64 -12.74
C THR A 83 17.27 -7.60 -11.55
N THR A 84 18.40 -7.88 -10.91
CA THR A 84 18.44 -8.70 -9.70
C THR A 84 17.88 -7.92 -8.51
N PHE A 85 17.28 -8.64 -7.56
CA PHE A 85 16.76 -8.04 -6.35
C PHE A 85 17.04 -8.90 -5.11
N PHE A 86 17.02 -8.22 -3.97
CA PHE A 86 16.93 -8.81 -2.64
C PHE A 86 16.06 -7.90 -1.79
N ILE A 87 15.16 -8.45 -0.99
CA ILE A 87 14.38 -7.71 0.00
C ILE A 87 14.23 -8.55 1.26
N GLY A 88 14.47 -7.98 2.44
CA GLY A 88 14.49 -8.76 3.66
C GLY A 88 14.59 -7.94 4.94
N GLN A 89 15.20 -8.52 5.97
CA GLN A 89 15.25 -7.94 7.32
C GLN A 89 15.86 -6.54 7.37
N GLU A 90 16.81 -6.21 6.48
CA GLU A 90 17.43 -4.88 6.40
C GLU A 90 16.48 -3.80 5.89
N ASP A 91 15.45 -4.18 5.13
CA ASP A 91 14.45 -3.28 4.54
C ASP A 91 13.19 -3.13 5.43
N ALA A 92 13.19 -3.79 6.58
CA ALA A 92 12.07 -3.83 7.52
C ALA A 92 12.36 -3.03 8.80
N SER A 93 11.34 -2.34 9.31
CA SER A 93 11.43 -1.62 10.60
C SER A 93 11.27 -2.53 11.82
N LYS A 94 10.75 -3.75 11.61
CA LYS A 94 10.47 -4.74 12.64
C LYS A 94 11.07 -6.09 12.26
N PRO A 95 11.32 -6.99 13.23
CA PRO A 95 11.76 -8.34 12.93
C PRO A 95 10.76 -9.08 12.03
N LEU A 96 11.22 -9.58 10.90
CA LEU A 96 10.44 -10.38 9.96
C LEU A 96 10.35 -11.82 10.48
N LYS A 97 9.13 -12.35 10.62
CA LYS A 97 8.88 -13.73 11.04
C LYS A 97 7.79 -14.38 10.20
N GLY A 98 8.07 -15.58 9.71
CA GLY A 98 7.13 -16.38 8.93
C GLY A 98 7.16 -16.06 7.43
N PRO A 99 6.14 -16.51 6.69
CA PRO A 99 6.08 -16.29 5.25
C PRO A 99 5.59 -14.89 4.89
N PHE A 100 5.98 -14.41 3.71
CA PHE A 100 5.64 -13.09 3.19
C PHE A 100 5.15 -13.16 1.75
N ARG A 101 4.32 -12.20 1.34
CA ARG A 101 3.92 -12.01 -0.05
C ARG A 101 4.68 -10.83 -0.63
N LEU A 102 5.17 -10.99 -1.85
CA LEU A 102 5.94 -9.99 -2.55
C LEU A 102 5.07 -9.32 -3.61
N LEU A 103 5.17 -8.00 -3.70
CA LEU A 103 4.63 -7.21 -4.79
C LEU A 103 5.71 -6.25 -5.28
N ILE A 104 5.92 -6.24 -6.58
CA ILE A 104 6.82 -5.31 -7.26
C ILE A 104 6.04 -4.50 -8.27
N LEU A 105 6.27 -3.19 -8.25
CA LEU A 105 5.75 -2.20 -9.19
C LEU A 105 6.85 -1.22 -9.60
N SER A 106 6.77 -0.70 -10.81
CA SER A 106 7.57 0.45 -11.23
C SER A 106 6.91 1.74 -10.75
N ASP A 107 7.71 2.74 -10.46
CA ASP A 107 7.26 4.06 -10.00
C ASP A 107 8.07 5.15 -10.69
N LYS A 108 7.38 6.18 -11.19
CA LYS A 108 7.96 7.27 -11.97
C LYS A 108 8.04 8.57 -11.19
N ASP A 109 7.18 8.76 -10.20
CA ASP A 109 7.02 10.04 -9.50
C ASP A 109 7.41 10.00 -8.02
N GLY A 110 7.87 8.85 -7.51
CA GLY A 110 8.28 8.66 -6.14
C GLY A 110 7.13 8.29 -5.19
N ASN A 111 5.92 8.03 -5.70
CA ASN A 111 4.75 7.72 -4.89
C ASN A 111 4.07 6.40 -5.32
N PRO A 112 4.42 5.27 -4.68
CA PRO A 112 3.90 3.94 -5.06
C PRO A 112 2.41 3.75 -4.76
N ASP A 113 1.79 4.66 -3.99
CA ASP A 113 0.36 4.64 -3.73
C ASP A 113 -0.47 5.38 -4.79
N ASN A 114 0.18 6.09 -5.71
CA ASN A 114 -0.46 6.88 -6.75
C ASN A 114 0.01 6.45 -8.15
N PRO A 115 -0.71 5.55 -8.83
CA PRO A 115 -0.31 5.07 -10.15
C PRO A 115 -0.18 6.20 -11.17
N ALA A 116 1.01 6.35 -11.75
CA ALA A 116 1.28 7.27 -12.86
C ALA A 116 1.22 6.54 -14.21
N ARG A 117 1.05 7.32 -15.28
CA ARG A 117 0.94 6.78 -16.64
C ARG A 117 2.24 6.06 -17.03
N GLY A 118 2.10 4.82 -17.49
CA GLY A 118 3.21 4.00 -17.98
C GLY A 118 3.89 3.17 -16.88
N GLU A 119 3.46 3.30 -15.63
CA GLU A 119 3.86 2.39 -14.57
C GLU A 119 3.24 1.00 -14.75
N VAL A 120 3.94 0.00 -14.26
CA VAL A 120 3.59 -1.42 -14.38
C VAL A 120 3.74 -2.13 -13.05
N ILE A 121 3.02 -3.24 -12.92
CA ILE A 121 2.94 -4.04 -11.69
C ILE A 121 2.93 -5.53 -12.05
N GLY A 122 3.40 -6.36 -11.14
CA GLY A 122 3.23 -7.82 -11.23
C GLY A 122 2.08 -8.37 -10.39
N ALA A 123 2.02 -9.68 -10.25
CA ALA A 123 1.09 -10.34 -9.33
C ALA A 123 1.63 -10.33 -7.90
N LEU A 124 0.73 -10.10 -6.93
CA LEU A 124 1.02 -10.37 -5.53
C LEU A 124 1.27 -11.88 -5.39
N THR A 125 2.46 -12.26 -4.96
CA THR A 125 2.86 -13.66 -4.94
C THR A 125 2.03 -14.48 -3.94
N PRO A 126 2.03 -15.83 -4.08
CA PRO A 126 1.82 -16.71 -2.95
C PRO A 126 2.82 -16.42 -1.82
N PRO A 127 2.57 -16.90 -0.58
CA PRO A 127 3.52 -16.75 0.51
C PRO A 127 4.87 -17.39 0.17
N LEU A 128 5.95 -16.66 0.45
CA LEU A 128 7.35 -17.01 0.25
C LEU A 128 8.07 -16.97 1.60
N GLU A 129 8.99 -17.90 1.83
CA GLU A 129 9.82 -17.90 3.05
C GLU A 129 11.05 -17.01 2.86
N LEU A 130 11.53 -16.41 3.95
CA LEU A 130 12.89 -15.84 3.96
C LEU A 130 13.91 -16.93 3.65
N GLY A 131 14.95 -16.59 2.88
CA GLY A 131 15.87 -17.55 2.27
C GLY A 131 15.44 -18.04 0.90
N THR A 132 14.30 -17.60 0.35
CA THR A 132 13.94 -17.90 -1.04
C THR A 132 14.91 -17.21 -2.00
N GLU A 133 15.58 -18.00 -2.83
CA GLU A 133 16.56 -17.54 -3.81
C GLU A 133 16.10 -17.81 -5.25
N ALA A 134 16.75 -17.14 -6.21
CA ALA A 134 16.52 -17.31 -7.64
C ALA A 134 15.04 -17.17 -8.07
N PHE A 135 14.26 -16.38 -7.33
CA PHE A 135 12.85 -16.17 -7.65
C PHE A 135 12.69 -15.31 -8.91
N GLU A 136 11.94 -15.80 -9.90
CA GLU A 136 11.61 -15.01 -11.08
C GLU A 136 10.30 -14.24 -10.84
N TYR A 137 10.42 -12.91 -10.74
CA TYR A 137 9.26 -12.03 -10.62
C TYR A 137 8.96 -11.37 -11.97
N LEU A 138 7.71 -11.44 -12.42
CA LEU A 138 7.28 -10.89 -13.71
C LEU A 138 6.40 -9.64 -13.54
N LEU A 139 6.79 -8.54 -14.17
CA LEU A 139 5.94 -7.37 -14.42
C LEU A 139 5.17 -7.59 -15.73
N ASP A 140 3.84 -7.61 -15.65
CA ASP A 140 3.01 -8.10 -16.76
C ASP A 140 1.92 -7.13 -17.24
N ARG A 141 1.54 -6.15 -16.41
CA ARG A 141 0.40 -5.26 -16.70
C ARG A 141 0.62 -3.83 -16.21
N PRO A 142 -0.12 -2.84 -16.77
CA PRO A 142 -0.12 -1.48 -16.26
C PRO A 142 -0.56 -1.42 -14.80
N PHE A 143 0.12 -0.59 -14.01
CA PHE A 143 -0.28 -0.29 -12.65
C PHE A 143 -1.47 0.67 -12.69
N ARG A 144 -2.58 0.23 -12.11
CA ARG A 144 -3.83 1.02 -11.99
C ARG A 144 -4.31 1.14 -10.55
N GLY A 145 -3.53 0.62 -9.61
CA GLY A 145 -3.91 0.44 -8.22
C GLY A 145 -3.50 -0.94 -7.71
N TYR A 146 -3.46 -1.07 -6.39
CA TYR A 146 -3.06 -2.30 -5.74
C TYR A 146 -4.07 -3.45 -5.99
N PRO A 147 -3.61 -4.71 -5.85
CA PRO A 147 -4.47 -5.89 -5.88
C PRO A 147 -5.68 -5.77 -4.96
N LYS A 148 -6.84 -6.26 -5.43
CA LYS A 148 -8.13 -6.19 -4.70
C LYS A 148 -8.04 -6.71 -3.28
N GLU A 149 -7.35 -7.83 -3.08
CA GLU A 149 -7.18 -8.47 -1.78
C GLU A 149 -6.49 -7.54 -0.76
N LEU A 150 -5.47 -6.78 -1.17
CA LEU A 150 -4.84 -5.79 -0.29
C LEU A 150 -5.80 -4.64 0.02
N MET A 151 -6.60 -4.21 -0.96
CA MET A 151 -7.58 -3.14 -0.76
C MET A 151 -8.71 -3.57 0.17
N GLU A 152 -9.16 -4.81 0.09
CA GLU A 152 -10.14 -5.40 1.00
C GLU A 152 -9.59 -5.51 2.42
N ALA A 153 -8.34 -5.96 2.57
CA ALA A 153 -7.66 -5.95 3.86
C ALA A 153 -7.54 -4.51 4.42
N ARG A 154 -7.17 -3.52 3.59
CA ARG A 154 -7.14 -2.10 4.01
C ARG A 154 -8.51 -1.60 4.46
N ARG A 155 -9.62 -2.02 3.83
CA ARG A 155 -10.98 -1.63 4.25
C ARG A 155 -11.44 -2.27 5.56
N ASN A 156 -10.85 -3.40 5.91
CA ASN A 156 -11.19 -4.13 7.11
C ASN A 156 -10.28 -3.81 8.29
N ASP A 157 -9.14 -3.18 8.06
CA ASP A 157 -8.28 -2.65 9.10
C ASP A 157 -9.01 -1.54 9.87
N PRO A 158 -9.34 -1.78 11.14
CA PRO A 158 -10.20 -0.88 11.85
C PRO A 158 -9.45 0.35 12.40
N GLU A 159 -8.10 0.40 12.32
CA GLU A 159 -7.28 1.55 12.72
C GLU A 159 -7.17 2.61 11.62
N THR A 160 -7.32 2.19 10.36
CA THR A 160 -7.16 3.06 9.18
C THR A 160 -8.48 3.47 8.55
N ASN A 161 -9.61 3.15 9.19
CA ASN A 161 -10.95 3.44 8.70
C ASN A 161 -11.83 4.10 9.77
N ILE A 162 -12.75 4.93 9.30
CA ILE A 162 -13.92 5.41 10.03
C ILE A 162 -15.09 4.50 9.68
N SER A 163 -15.83 4.04 10.68
CA SER A 163 -16.93 3.09 10.49
C SER A 163 -18.13 3.37 11.38
N GLY A 164 -19.30 2.97 10.89
CA GLY A 164 -20.57 3.14 11.59
C GLY A 164 -21.73 2.65 10.76
N THR A 165 -22.93 3.04 11.17
CA THR A 165 -24.19 2.75 10.50
C THR A 165 -24.84 4.07 10.09
N VAL A 166 -25.44 4.10 8.90
CA VAL A 166 -26.28 5.20 8.45
C VAL A 166 -27.71 4.71 8.29
N ASP A 167 -28.68 5.53 8.68
CA ASP A 167 -30.12 5.31 8.46
C ASP A 167 -30.75 6.57 7.85
N VAL A 168 -32.00 6.48 7.42
CA VAL A 168 -32.78 7.60 6.88
C VAL A 168 -33.85 8.00 7.89
N SER A 169 -33.93 9.31 8.17
CA SER A 169 -34.98 9.84 9.04
C SER A 169 -36.36 9.43 8.51
N PRO A 170 -37.32 9.05 9.38
CA PRO A 170 -38.66 8.64 8.95
C PRO A 170 -39.36 9.63 8.00
N LYS A 171 -39.06 10.94 8.14
CA LYS A 171 -39.59 12.01 7.28
C LYS A 171 -39.16 11.89 5.81
N PHE A 172 -37.99 11.31 5.55
CA PHE A 172 -37.37 11.28 4.22
C PHE A 172 -37.26 9.86 3.63
N LYS A 173 -37.84 8.85 4.28
CA LYS A 173 -37.76 7.46 3.81
C LYS A 173 -38.30 7.27 2.39
N ASP A 174 -39.39 7.95 2.04
CA ASP A 174 -40.00 7.85 0.71
C ASP A 174 -39.18 8.55 -0.39
N LEU A 175 -38.17 9.34 -0.03
CA LEU A 175 -37.26 9.97 -0.99
C LEU A 175 -36.12 9.05 -1.41
N VAL A 176 -35.88 7.93 -0.74
CA VAL A 176 -34.75 7.03 -1.05
C VAL A 176 -35.27 5.76 -1.71
N ALA A 177 -34.79 5.50 -2.92
CA ALA A 177 -35.10 4.29 -3.69
C ALA A 177 -33.95 3.28 -3.60
N ALA A 178 -34.25 1.98 -3.78
CA ALA A 178 -33.24 0.92 -3.78
C ALA A 178 -32.19 1.05 -4.91
N GLY A 179 -32.52 1.78 -5.98
CA GLY A 179 -31.61 2.09 -7.09
C GLY A 179 -30.73 3.32 -6.84
N ASP A 180 -30.97 4.08 -5.76
CA ASP A 180 -30.11 5.19 -5.38
C ASP A 180 -28.75 4.66 -4.89
N ARG A 181 -27.76 5.55 -4.87
CA ARG A 181 -26.43 5.25 -4.36
C ARG A 181 -26.16 6.02 -3.10
N LEU A 182 -25.25 5.52 -2.27
CA LEU A 182 -24.74 6.25 -1.13
C LEU A 182 -23.30 6.67 -1.40
N VAL A 183 -23.04 7.95 -1.30
CA VAL A 183 -21.73 8.55 -1.47
C VAL A 183 -21.20 8.93 -0.08
N ILE A 184 -19.99 8.50 0.20
CA ILE A 184 -19.31 8.71 1.48
C ILE A 184 -18.02 9.45 1.18
N MET A 185 -17.80 10.56 1.88
CA MET A 185 -16.66 11.44 1.67
C MET A 185 -16.00 11.82 2.98
N LEU A 186 -14.67 11.80 2.98
CA LEU A 186 -13.86 12.46 4.00
C LEU A 186 -13.32 13.77 3.45
N PHE A 187 -13.49 14.83 4.23
CA PHE A 187 -12.90 16.15 3.98
C PHE A 187 -11.85 16.42 5.05
N ASP A 188 -10.65 16.78 4.62
CA ASP A 188 -9.68 17.40 5.51
C ASP A 188 -10.14 18.84 5.80
N PRO A 189 -10.29 19.26 7.08
CA PRO A 189 -10.73 20.61 7.41
C PRO A 189 -9.90 21.74 6.79
N GLU A 190 -8.62 21.49 6.49
CA GLU A 190 -7.74 22.46 5.86
C GLU A 190 -7.89 22.50 4.33
N LEU A 191 -8.46 21.44 3.74
CA LEU A 191 -8.62 21.30 2.30
C LEU A 191 -10.09 21.43 1.92
N ALA A 192 -10.40 22.35 1.02
CA ALA A 192 -11.76 22.54 0.49
C ALA A 192 -12.21 21.42 -0.49
N ARG A 193 -11.63 20.21 -0.42
CA ARG A 193 -11.87 19.08 -1.32
C ARG A 193 -11.89 17.75 -0.56
N PRO A 194 -12.60 16.73 -1.07
CA PRO A 194 -12.56 15.40 -0.47
C PRO A 194 -11.16 14.80 -0.59
N VAL A 195 -10.74 14.10 0.45
CA VAL A 195 -9.47 13.36 0.54
C VAL A 195 -9.66 11.85 0.50
N ALA A 196 -10.88 11.37 0.74
CA ALA A 196 -11.31 10.01 0.45
C ALA A 196 -12.75 10.01 -0.04
N PHE A 197 -13.07 9.06 -0.92
CA PHE A 197 -14.36 9.00 -1.60
C PHE A 197 -14.77 7.56 -1.89
N ARG A 198 -16.00 7.19 -1.51
CA ARG A 198 -16.55 5.85 -1.75
C ARG A 198 -18.02 5.94 -2.18
N ILE A 199 -18.39 5.14 -3.17
CA ILE A 199 -19.78 4.95 -3.61
C ILE A 199 -20.23 3.54 -3.24
N LEU A 200 -21.41 3.43 -2.66
CA LEU A 200 -22.13 2.19 -2.42
C LEU A 200 -23.38 2.16 -3.29
N GLU A 201 -23.65 1.02 -3.90
CA GLU A 201 -24.83 0.77 -4.74
C GLU A 201 -25.76 -0.23 -4.06
N ASN A 202 -27.01 -0.33 -4.55
CA ASN A 202 -28.02 -1.27 -4.02
C ASN A 202 -28.25 -1.10 -2.51
N ILE A 203 -28.44 0.15 -2.08
CA ILE A 203 -28.48 0.53 -0.68
C ILE A 203 -29.78 0.08 -0.01
N GLN A 204 -29.67 -0.43 1.21
CA GLN A 204 -30.80 -0.76 2.08
C GLN A 204 -30.49 -0.25 3.49
N PHE A 205 -31.36 0.60 4.03
CA PHE A 205 -31.16 1.21 5.34
C PHE A 205 -31.84 0.39 6.46
N PRO A 206 -31.24 0.31 7.66
CA PRO A 206 -29.95 0.86 8.04
C PRO A 206 -28.78 0.14 7.34
N LEU A 207 -27.75 0.91 6.95
CA LEU A 207 -26.61 0.43 6.17
C LEU A 207 -25.30 0.67 6.92
N ASP A 208 -24.48 -0.37 7.06
CA ASP A 208 -23.14 -0.23 7.59
C ASP A 208 -22.19 0.39 6.55
N PHE A 209 -21.32 1.27 7.01
CA PHE A 209 -20.31 1.91 6.18
C PHE A 209 -18.92 1.86 6.77
N LYS A 210 -17.94 1.92 5.88
CA LYS A 210 -16.52 2.12 6.18
C LYS A 210 -15.91 3.04 5.14
N ILE A 211 -15.05 3.95 5.56
CA ILE A 211 -14.24 4.78 4.65
C ILE A 211 -12.87 5.05 5.28
N GLY A 212 -11.83 5.00 4.47
CA GLY A 212 -10.46 5.15 4.96
C GLY A 212 -9.43 5.07 3.86
N ALA A 213 -8.25 4.54 4.20
CA ALA A 213 -7.08 4.56 3.32
C ALA A 213 -7.27 3.85 1.96
N ALA A 214 -8.13 2.83 1.89
CA ALA A 214 -8.44 2.14 0.63
C ALA A 214 -9.25 3.00 -0.37
N ASP A 215 -9.90 4.04 0.14
CA ASP A 215 -10.79 4.94 -0.61
C ASP A 215 -10.17 6.35 -0.72
N ALA A 216 -8.89 6.49 -0.34
CA ALA A 216 -8.15 7.74 -0.41
C ALA A 216 -8.02 8.21 -1.88
N MET A 217 -8.16 9.52 -2.07
CA MET A 217 -7.95 10.14 -3.37
C MET A 217 -6.47 10.04 -3.78
N PRO A 218 -6.16 9.96 -5.08
CA PRO A 218 -4.80 10.04 -5.59
C PRO A 218 -3.99 11.17 -4.97
N GLY A 219 -2.86 10.83 -4.35
CA GLY A 219 -1.96 11.79 -3.68
C GLY A 219 -2.43 12.31 -2.32
N ALA A 220 -3.57 11.86 -1.78
CA ALA A 220 -4.03 12.23 -0.46
C ALA A 220 -3.40 11.32 0.62
N GLN A 221 -2.72 11.91 1.59
CA GLN A 221 -2.31 11.21 2.82
C GLN A 221 -3.36 11.48 3.89
N LEU A 222 -4.02 10.42 4.37
CA LEU A 222 -5.00 10.56 5.43
C LEU A 222 -4.31 10.73 6.78
N LYS A 223 -4.13 11.99 7.21
CA LYS A 223 -3.42 12.37 8.45
C LYS A 223 -4.28 13.10 9.49
N GLY A 224 -5.41 13.68 9.10
CA GLY A 224 -6.24 14.49 9.99
C GLY A 224 -7.23 13.66 10.83
N PRO A 225 -7.91 14.31 11.77
CA PRO A 225 -9.34 14.08 11.90
C PRO A 225 -10.07 14.69 10.70
N PHE A 226 -11.14 14.05 10.23
CA PHE A 226 -11.85 14.39 8.99
C PHE A 226 -13.29 14.79 9.24
N SER A 227 -13.81 15.74 8.46
CA SER A 227 -15.25 15.93 8.36
C SER A 227 -15.83 14.84 7.44
N LEU A 228 -16.72 14.01 7.99
CA LEU A 228 -17.42 12.98 7.23
C LEU A 228 -18.69 13.57 6.64
N ARG A 229 -18.93 13.29 5.36
CA ARG A 229 -20.18 13.59 4.67
C ARG A 229 -20.71 12.34 4.02
N ILE A 230 -21.98 12.04 4.27
CA ILE A 230 -22.68 10.93 3.63
C ILE A 230 -23.89 11.53 2.92
N LEU A 231 -24.04 11.25 1.64
CA LEU A 231 -25.17 11.73 0.84
C LEU A 231 -25.73 10.64 -0.08
N THR A 232 -27.02 10.72 -0.39
CA THR A 232 -27.60 9.90 -1.44
C THR A 232 -27.32 10.55 -2.79
N ASP A 233 -27.00 9.75 -3.81
CA ASP A 233 -26.82 10.20 -5.19
C ASP A 233 -27.83 9.51 -6.09
N LYS A 234 -28.62 10.33 -6.80
CA LYS A 234 -29.74 9.90 -7.64
C LYS A 234 -29.46 10.03 -9.13
N ASN A 235 -28.53 10.89 -9.52
CA ASN A 235 -28.31 11.27 -10.92
C ASN A 235 -26.95 10.83 -11.47
N ASN A 236 -26.21 10.03 -10.70
CA ASN A 236 -24.87 9.57 -11.04
C ASN A 236 -23.85 10.72 -11.10
N GLN A 237 -24.09 11.82 -10.39
CA GLN A 237 -23.22 12.98 -10.31
C GLN A 237 -22.98 13.35 -8.84
N PRO A 238 -22.08 12.62 -8.14
CA PRO A 238 -21.88 12.77 -6.69
C PRO A 238 -21.32 14.14 -6.26
N PHE A 239 -20.92 14.96 -7.23
CA PHE A 239 -20.43 16.32 -7.03
C PHE A 239 -21.43 17.39 -7.48
N GLU A 240 -22.64 17.01 -7.86
CA GLU A 240 -23.76 17.91 -8.12
C GLU A 240 -24.89 17.57 -7.13
N SER A 241 -25.87 18.45 -6.97
CA SER A 241 -27.04 18.18 -6.14
C SER A 241 -28.26 17.97 -7.02
N ALA A 242 -28.98 16.86 -6.86
CA ALA A 242 -30.27 16.62 -7.48
C ALA A 242 -31.43 16.76 -6.47
N PRO A 243 -32.63 17.16 -6.92
CA PRO A 243 -33.80 17.20 -6.05
C PRO A 243 -34.07 15.86 -5.35
N GLY A 244 -34.35 15.92 -4.06
CA GLY A 244 -34.64 14.74 -3.24
C GLY A 244 -33.41 13.96 -2.75
N GLU A 245 -32.20 14.43 -3.05
CA GLU A 245 -31.00 13.91 -2.41
C GLU A 245 -30.94 14.33 -0.94
N LEU A 246 -30.37 13.48 -0.09
CA LEU A 246 -30.22 13.70 1.34
C LEU A 246 -28.74 13.74 1.70
N ILE A 247 -28.42 14.44 2.79
CA ILE A 247 -27.07 14.53 3.34
C ILE A 247 -27.08 14.49 4.87
N VAL A 248 -26.01 13.94 5.42
CA VAL A 248 -25.63 14.08 6.83
C VAL A 248 -24.14 14.41 6.90
N ARG A 249 -23.77 15.24 7.88
CA ARG A 249 -22.40 15.69 8.13
C ARG A 249 -22.03 15.34 9.56
N SER A 250 -20.78 14.94 9.79
CA SER A 250 -20.29 14.84 11.16
C SER A 250 -20.27 16.23 11.80
N ALA A 251 -20.74 16.29 13.05
CA ALA A 251 -20.72 17.53 13.83
C ALA A 251 -19.28 17.94 14.19
N GLU A 252 -18.43 16.94 14.41
CA GLU A 252 -17.01 17.11 14.75
C GLU A 252 -16.13 16.42 13.70
N ALA A 253 -14.84 16.77 13.70
CA ALA A 253 -13.84 16.08 12.91
C ALA A 253 -13.50 14.73 13.55
N LEU A 254 -13.52 13.66 12.75
CA LEU A 254 -13.39 12.28 13.19
C LEU A 254 -11.99 11.74 12.86
N PRO A 255 -11.21 11.26 13.83
CA PRO A 255 -9.95 10.58 13.53
C PRO A 255 -10.19 9.24 12.83
N LEU A 256 -9.19 8.76 12.08
CA LEU A 256 -9.14 7.36 11.68
C LEU A 256 -9.21 6.46 12.93
N GLY A 257 -9.85 5.30 12.81
CA GLY A 257 -10.12 4.43 13.94
C GLY A 257 -11.46 4.69 14.65
N SER A 258 -12.19 5.75 14.28
CA SER A 258 -13.53 6.01 14.81
C SER A 258 -14.51 4.89 14.42
N ARG A 259 -15.23 4.33 15.39
CA ARG A 259 -16.10 3.16 15.23
C ARG A 259 -17.44 3.35 15.92
N GLY A 260 -18.43 2.58 15.50
CA GLY A 260 -19.76 2.56 16.12
C GLY A 260 -20.52 3.87 15.96
N LEU A 261 -20.19 4.66 14.95
CA LEU A 261 -20.87 5.92 14.68
C LEU A 261 -22.28 5.64 14.15
N SER A 262 -23.24 6.50 14.48
CA SER A 262 -24.60 6.43 13.97
C SER A 262 -24.96 7.75 13.31
N PHE A 263 -25.28 7.68 12.02
CA PHE A 263 -25.69 8.84 11.23
C PHE A 263 -27.12 8.68 10.73
N ILE A 264 -27.87 9.78 10.70
CA ILE A 264 -29.23 9.82 10.17
C ILE A 264 -29.25 10.84 9.05
N LEU A 265 -29.60 10.40 7.84
CA LEU A 265 -29.91 11.28 6.72
C LEU A 265 -31.21 12.02 7.01
N ASP A 266 -31.10 13.27 7.46
CA ASP A 266 -32.20 14.08 7.98
C ASP A 266 -32.31 15.46 7.33
N GLN A 267 -31.52 15.72 6.29
CA GLN A 267 -31.51 16.99 5.56
C GLN A 267 -31.47 16.73 4.06
N GLU A 268 -32.21 17.52 3.29
CA GLU A 268 -32.03 17.56 1.84
C GLU A 268 -30.65 18.13 1.50
N TYR A 269 -29.98 17.52 0.53
CA TYR A 269 -28.74 18.02 0.01
C TYR A 269 -29.02 19.18 -0.94
N ARG A 270 -28.66 20.37 -0.49
CA ARG A 270 -28.64 21.60 -1.29
C ARG A 270 -27.24 22.17 -1.21
N ARG A 271 -26.68 22.53 -2.38
CA ARG A 271 -25.35 23.12 -2.49
C ARG A 271 -25.37 24.63 -2.30
#